data_AF-A0A9X8VM22-F1
#
_entry.id   AF-A0A9X8VM22-F1
#
_cell.length_a   1.000
_cell.length_b   1.000
_cell.length_c   1.000
_cell.angle_alpha   90.00
_cell.angle_beta   90.00
_cell.angle_gamma   90.00
#
_symmetry.space_group_name_H-M   'P 1'
#
loop_
_entity.id
_entity.type
_entity.pdbx_description
1 polymer ?
#
loop_
_entity_poly.entity_id
_entity_poly.type
_entity_poly.pdbx_seq_one_letter_code
_entity_poly.pdbx_strand_id
1 'polypeptide(L)'
;MTTPSFDSVEAQASYGIGLQVGQQLQESGLEGLQPEALLAGLRDALEGNAPAVPVDVVHRALREIHERADAVRRERQQAMAVEGQKFLDDNAKRDDVTLTESGLQFSVLEQGNGPIPSRQDRVRVHYTGRLINGDVFDSSVERGQPAEFP
;
A
#
# COMPACT_ATOMS: atom_id res chain seq x y z
N MET A 1 21.42 3.70 30.92
CA MET A 1 20.09 4.13 30.41
C MET A 1 19.04 3.42 31.24
N THR A 2 18.12 4.15 31.86
CA THR A 2 17.05 3.57 32.68
C THR A 2 15.93 3.13 31.75
N THR A 3 15.52 1.86 31.81
CA THR A 3 14.35 1.38 31.08
C THR A 3 13.12 2.17 31.55
N PRO A 4 12.35 2.81 30.65
CA PRO A 4 11.14 3.51 31.06
C PRO A 4 10.13 2.51 31.65
N SER A 5 9.54 2.87 32.80
CA SER A 5 8.35 2.19 33.34
C SER A 5 7.11 2.75 32.63
N PHE A 6 6.16 1.87 32.31
CA PHE A 6 4.90 2.19 31.62
C PHE A 6 3.69 2.08 32.56
N ASP A 7 3.91 2.32 33.85
CA ASP A 7 2.90 2.09 34.89
C ASP A 7 1.99 3.31 35.13
N SER A 8 2.35 4.48 34.59
CA SER A 8 1.53 5.70 34.66
C SER A 8 0.75 5.94 33.37
N VAL A 9 -0.37 6.66 33.49
CA VAL A 9 -1.19 7.07 32.34
C VAL A 9 -0.36 7.90 31.36
N GLU A 10 0.48 8.80 31.88
CA GLU A 10 1.36 9.66 31.10
C GLU A 10 2.40 8.84 30.31
N ALA A 11 2.99 7.82 30.94
CA ALA A 11 3.95 6.94 30.27
C ALA A 11 3.29 6.08 29.19
N GLN A 12 2.09 5.55 29.46
CA GLN A 12 1.32 4.77 28.48
C GLN A 12 0.89 5.61 27.29
N ALA A 13 0.39 6.83 27.53
CA ALA A 13 0.01 7.77 26.48
C ALA A 13 1.22 8.15 25.60
N SER A 14 2.35 8.46 26.21
CA SER A 14 3.59 8.81 25.49
C SER A 14 4.10 7.65 24.62
N TYR A 15 4.07 6.42 25.16
CA TYR A 15 4.40 5.22 24.40
C TYR A 15 3.45 4.99 23.23
N GLY A 16 2.14 5.16 23.45
CA GLY A 16 1.12 5.04 22.39
C GLY A 16 1.32 6.02 21.24
N ILE A 17 1.64 7.28 21.54
CA ILE A 17 1.97 8.29 20.53
C ILE A 17 3.22 7.88 19.74
N GLY A 18 4.29 7.48 20.44
CA GLY A 18 5.52 7.01 19.80
C GLY A 18 5.30 5.79 18.90
N LEU A 19 4.46 4.85 19.35
CA LEU A 19 4.07 3.67 18.57
C LEU A 19 3.32 4.07 17.29
N GLN A 20 2.35 4.97 17.40
CA GLN A 20 1.58 5.45 16.24
C GLN A 20 2.48 6.18 15.23
N VAL A 21 3.39 7.03 15.69
CA VAL A 21 4.37 7.70 14.83
C VAL A 21 5.28 6.68 14.15
N GLY A 22 5.77 5.67 14.88
CA GLY A 22 6.59 4.60 14.33
C GLY A 22 5.88 3.79 13.26
N GLN A 23 4.60 3.45 13.47
CA GLN A 23 3.76 2.76 12.48
C GLN A 23 3.58 3.60 11.22
N GLN A 24 3.27 4.89 11.36
CA GLN A 24 3.14 5.79 10.22
C GLN A 24 4.46 5.91 9.43
N LEU A 25 5.61 5.94 10.11
CA LEU A 25 6.92 5.97 9.46
C LEU A 25 7.22 4.65 8.73
N GLN A 26 6.82 3.50 9.28
CA GLN A 26 6.96 2.21 8.62
C GLN A 26 6.15 2.15 7.31
N GLU A 27 4.96 2.74 7.30
CA GLU A 27 4.07 2.81 6.13
C GLU A 27 4.51 3.88 5.11
N SER A 28 5.30 4.87 5.52
CA SER A 28 5.74 5.97 4.65
C SER A 28 6.69 5.54 3.51
N GLY A 29 7.29 4.36 3.62
CA GLY A 29 8.30 3.87 2.67
C GLY A 29 9.68 4.55 2.82
N LEU A 30 9.90 5.30 3.91
CA LEU A 30 11.23 5.81 4.26
C LEU A 30 12.10 4.68 4.80
N GLU A 31 13.30 4.54 4.24
CA GLU A 31 14.26 3.52 4.64
C GLU A 31 15.46 4.15 5.39
N GLY A 32 16.10 3.38 6.28
CA GLY A 32 17.31 3.80 6.99
C GLY A 32 17.10 4.79 8.15
N LEU A 33 15.86 4.97 8.61
CA LEU A 33 15.56 5.78 9.79
C LEU A 33 16.31 5.27 11.03
N GLN A 34 16.85 6.20 11.81
CA GLN A 34 17.62 5.90 13.02
C GLN A 34 16.74 6.22 14.26
N PRO A 35 16.24 5.21 15.00
CA PRO A 35 15.34 5.42 16.13
C PRO A 35 15.92 6.36 17.19
N GLU A 36 17.21 6.24 17.50
CA GLU A 36 17.89 7.06 18.50
C GLU A 36 17.94 8.54 18.09
N ALA A 37 18.14 8.82 16.80
CA ALA A 37 18.13 10.19 16.27
C ALA A 37 16.72 10.79 16.24
N LEU A 38 15.70 9.98 15.92
CA LEU A 38 14.29 10.38 15.98
C LEU A 38 13.90 10.74 17.42
N LEU A 39 14.27 9.89 18.38
CA LEU A 39 14.02 10.13 19.81
C LEU A 39 14.75 11.38 20.32
N ALA A 40 16.00 11.59 19.90
CA ALA A 40 16.75 12.81 20.25
C ALA A 40 16.04 14.08 19.75
N GLY A 41 15.61 14.09 18.47
CA GLY A 41 14.89 15.22 17.91
C GLY A 41 13.52 15.46 18.56
N LEU A 42 12.78 14.40 18.86
CA LEU A 42 11.50 14.48 19.58
C LEU A 42 11.71 15.06 20.99
N ARG A 43 12.75 14.61 21.69
CA ARG A 43 13.09 15.09 23.02
C ARG A 43 13.43 16.58 23.01
N ASP A 44 14.30 17.01 22.09
CA ASP A 44 14.67 18.42 21.97
C ASP A 44 13.44 19.30 21.69
N ALA A 45 12.52 18.85 20.82
CA ALA A 45 11.30 19.57 20.53
C ALA A 45 10.35 19.68 21.75
N LEU A 46 10.21 18.61 22.54
CA LEU A 46 9.34 18.59 23.73
C LEU A 46 9.91 19.40 24.89
N GLU A 47 11.23 19.40 25.06
CA GLU A 47 11.93 20.17 26.11
C GLU A 47 12.16 21.64 25.72
N GLY A 48 11.88 22.02 24.45
CA GLY A 48 12.14 23.36 23.94
C GLY A 48 13.62 23.67 23.72
N ASN A 49 14.45 22.62 23.58
CA ASN A 49 15.87 22.76 23.31
C ASN A 49 16.11 23.23 21.87
N ALA A 50 17.24 23.89 21.65
CA ALA A 50 17.69 24.15 20.29
C ALA A 50 18.02 22.81 19.58
N PRO A 51 17.70 22.66 18.29
CA PRO A 51 18.02 21.42 17.57
C PRO A 51 19.50 21.09 17.64
N ALA A 52 19.83 19.84 17.99
CA ALA A 52 21.21 19.35 17.99
C ALA A 52 21.88 19.39 16.59
N VAL A 53 21.08 19.46 15.52
CA VAL A 53 21.52 19.54 14.13
C VAL A 53 21.03 20.85 13.52
N PRO A 54 21.88 21.60 12.79
CA PRO A 54 21.47 22.82 12.09
C PRO A 54 20.26 22.59 11.18
N VAL A 55 19.32 23.53 11.17
CA VAL A 55 18.04 23.40 10.46
C VAL A 55 18.23 23.20 8.95
N ASP A 56 19.25 23.82 8.34
CA ASP A 56 19.56 23.65 6.93
C ASP A 56 20.07 22.24 6.59
N VAL A 57 20.82 21.62 7.51
CA VAL A 57 21.28 20.24 7.41
C VAL A 57 20.09 19.29 7.52
N VAL A 58 19.18 19.51 8.47
CA VAL A 58 17.93 18.74 8.61
C VAL A 58 17.09 18.82 7.33
N HIS A 59 16.85 20.02 6.81
CA HIS A 59 16.09 20.20 5.57
C HIS A 59 16.73 19.51 4.36
N ARG A 60 18.07 19.55 4.25
CA ARG A 60 18.79 18.87 3.17
C ARG A 60 18.66 17.36 3.27
N ALA A 61 18.90 16.80 4.46
CA ALA A 61 18.78 15.38 4.71
C ALA A 61 17.36 14.86 4.46
N LEU A 62 16.34 15.61 4.90
CA LEU A 62 14.95 15.27 4.62
C LEU A 62 14.66 15.24 3.11
N ARG A 63 15.08 16.26 2.35
CA ARG A 63 14.89 16.24 0.88
C ARG A 63 15.54 15.03 0.23
N GLU A 64 16.78 14.73 0.59
CA GLU A 64 17.51 13.59 0.03
C GLU A 64 16.83 12.25 0.36
N ILE A 65 16.36 12.08 1.60
CA ILE A 65 15.63 10.88 2.01
C ILE A 65 14.32 10.73 1.22
N HIS A 66 13.57 11.82 1.01
CA HIS A 66 12.34 11.79 0.20
C HIS A 66 12.65 11.45 -1.26
N GLU A 67 13.68 12.06 -1.86
CA GLU A 67 14.09 11.77 -3.24
C GLU A 67 14.48 10.31 -3.44
N ARG A 68 15.20 9.72 -2.47
CA ARG A 68 15.54 8.28 -2.48
C ARG A 68 14.29 7.41 -2.37
N ALA A 69 13.39 7.72 -1.43
CA ALA A 69 12.14 6.99 -1.29
C ALA A 69 11.30 7.05 -2.57
N ASP A 70 11.23 8.23 -3.21
CA ASP A 70 10.53 8.42 -4.49
C ASP A 70 11.17 7.61 -5.62
N ALA A 71 12.50 7.53 -5.66
CA ALA A 71 13.22 6.70 -6.63
C ALA A 71 12.90 5.22 -6.45
N VAL A 72 12.93 4.71 -5.21
CA VAL A 72 12.55 3.32 -4.89
C VAL A 72 11.10 3.05 -5.26
N ARG A 73 10.17 3.98 -4.98
CA ARG A 73 8.76 3.82 -5.37
C ARG A 73 8.58 3.77 -6.88
N ARG A 74 9.27 4.64 -7.63
CA ARG A 74 9.25 4.62 -9.11
C ARG A 74 9.81 3.32 -9.65
N GLU A 75 10.91 2.83 -9.11
CA GLU A 75 11.52 1.56 -9.51
C GLU A 75 10.57 0.39 -9.25
N ARG A 76 9.95 0.32 -8.07
CA ARG A 76 8.92 -0.70 -7.74
C ARG A 76 7.72 -0.61 -8.69
N GLN A 77 7.24 0.59 -9.01
CA GLN A 77 6.16 0.81 -9.98
C GLN A 77 6.54 0.34 -11.39
N GLN A 78 7.75 0.64 -11.84
CA GLN A 78 8.26 0.18 -13.13
C GLN A 78 8.38 -1.34 -13.17
N ALA A 79 8.93 -1.95 -12.12
CA ALA A 79 9.03 -3.40 -12.01
C ALA A 79 7.65 -4.07 -12.06
N MET A 80 6.67 -3.56 -11.30
CA MET A 80 5.29 -4.04 -11.33
C MET A 80 4.62 -3.85 -12.70
N ALA A 81 4.89 -2.73 -13.39
CA ALA A 81 4.34 -2.50 -14.73
C ALA A 81 4.93 -3.48 -15.75
N VAL A 82 6.23 -3.80 -15.67
CA VAL A 82 6.87 -4.81 -16.52
C VAL A 82 6.31 -6.20 -16.23
N GLU A 83 6.13 -6.56 -14.97
CA GLU A 83 5.49 -7.82 -14.57
C GLU A 83 4.04 -7.90 -15.09
N GLY A 84 3.27 -6.82 -14.93
CA GLY A 84 1.90 -6.71 -15.43
C GLY A 84 1.80 -6.86 -16.94
N GLN A 85 2.67 -6.18 -17.68
CA GLN A 85 2.70 -6.29 -19.14
C GLN A 85 3.06 -7.72 -19.57
N LYS A 86 4.07 -8.32 -18.96
CA LYS A 86 4.46 -9.70 -19.25
C LYS A 86 3.32 -10.68 -18.99
N PHE A 87 2.62 -10.52 -17.86
CA PHE A 87 1.45 -11.36 -17.54
C PHE A 87 0.37 -11.23 -18.62
N LEU A 88 0.04 -10.01 -19.06
CA LEU A 88 -0.95 -9.79 -20.11
C LEU A 88 -0.50 -10.37 -21.45
N ASP A 89 0.78 -10.21 -21.82
CA ASP A 89 1.33 -10.75 -23.06
C ASP A 89 1.30 -12.28 -23.09
N ASP A 90 1.61 -12.92 -21.95
CA ASP A 90 1.59 -14.38 -21.83
C ASP A 90 0.16 -14.92 -21.74
N ASN A 91 -0.74 -14.22 -21.05
CA ASN A 91 -2.14 -14.63 -20.93
C ASN A 91 -2.90 -14.51 -22.26
N ALA A 92 -2.57 -13.51 -23.09
CA ALA A 92 -3.16 -13.34 -24.43
C ALA A 92 -2.83 -14.47 -25.41
N LYS A 93 -1.77 -15.25 -25.14
CA LYS A 93 -1.36 -16.39 -25.99
C LYS A 93 -2.16 -17.66 -25.71
N ARG A 94 -2.99 -17.67 -24.67
CA ARG A 94 -3.80 -18.84 -24.33
C ARG A 94 -5.00 -18.97 -25.25
N ASP A 95 -5.27 -20.18 -25.70
CA ASP A 95 -6.36 -20.47 -26.64
C ASP A 95 -7.76 -20.14 -26.09
N ASP A 96 -7.93 -20.14 -24.77
CA ASP A 96 -9.21 -19.85 -24.10
C ASP A 96 -9.43 -18.35 -23.83
N VAL A 97 -8.45 -17.50 -24.14
CA VAL A 97 -8.50 -16.06 -23.85
C VAL A 97 -8.93 -15.27 -25.09
N THR A 98 -9.94 -14.43 -24.90
CA THR A 98 -10.35 -13.42 -25.87
C THR A 98 -9.81 -12.05 -25.46
N LEU A 99 -9.12 -11.38 -26.39
CA LEU A 99 -8.62 -10.00 -26.23
C LEU A 99 -9.58 -9.02 -26.92
N THR A 100 -10.05 -8.01 -26.20
CA THR A 100 -10.88 -6.92 -26.75
C THR A 100 -10.03 -5.79 -27.34
N GLU A 101 -10.65 -4.92 -28.12
CA GLU A 101 -10.01 -3.69 -28.64
C GLU A 101 -9.49 -2.75 -27.53
N SER A 102 -10.09 -2.79 -26.34
CA SER A 102 -9.66 -2.00 -25.20
C SER A 102 -8.48 -2.61 -24.43
N GLY A 103 -8.01 -3.79 -24.82
CA GLY A 103 -6.96 -4.54 -24.12
C GLY A 103 -7.47 -5.44 -22.98
N LEU A 104 -8.78 -5.53 -22.77
CA LEU A 104 -9.36 -6.44 -21.77
C LEU A 104 -9.19 -7.88 -22.25
N GLN A 105 -8.72 -8.75 -21.38
CA GLN A 105 -8.61 -10.18 -21.62
C GLN A 105 -9.61 -10.92 -20.74
N PHE A 106 -10.41 -11.80 -21.34
CA PHE A 106 -11.34 -12.65 -20.60
C PHE A 106 -11.42 -14.05 -21.19
N SER A 107 -11.81 -15.02 -20.36
CA SER A 107 -12.09 -16.40 -20.75
C SER A 107 -13.47 -16.77 -20.21
N VAL A 108 -14.31 -17.35 -21.06
CA VAL A 108 -15.66 -17.79 -20.68
C VAL A 108 -15.57 -19.22 -20.19
N LEU A 109 -15.63 -19.41 -18.87
CA LEU A 109 -15.60 -20.74 -18.26
C LEU A 109 -16.95 -21.46 -18.42
N GLU A 110 -18.05 -20.73 -18.25
CA GLU A 110 -19.41 -21.23 -18.42
C GLU A 110 -20.26 -20.14 -19.08
N GLN A 111 -20.84 -20.47 -20.24
CA GLN A 111 -21.67 -19.53 -21.00
C GLN A 111 -23.09 -19.52 -20.45
N GLY A 112 -23.52 -18.36 -19.95
CA GLY A 112 -24.92 -18.12 -19.59
C GLY A 112 -25.83 -17.93 -20.81
N ASN A 113 -27.12 -18.22 -20.62
CA ASN A 113 -28.17 -18.09 -21.65
C ASN A 113 -29.15 -16.94 -21.35
N GLY A 114 -28.84 -16.10 -20.34
CA GLY A 114 -29.67 -14.97 -19.94
C GLY A 114 -29.48 -13.72 -20.83
N PRO A 115 -30.26 -12.66 -20.59
CA PRO A 115 -30.05 -11.38 -21.24
C PRO A 115 -28.67 -10.81 -20.87
N ILE A 116 -28.01 -10.16 -21.84
CA ILE A 116 -26.76 -9.44 -21.60
C ILE A 116 -27.10 -8.12 -20.89
N PRO A 117 -26.48 -7.79 -19.75
CA PRO A 117 -26.76 -6.55 -19.04
C PRO A 117 -26.32 -5.33 -19.86
N SER A 118 -27.13 -4.27 -19.82
CA SER A 118 -26.82 -2.96 -20.36
C SER A 118 -26.12 -2.07 -19.33
N ARG A 119 -25.65 -0.90 -19.75
CA ARG A 119 -24.98 0.08 -18.87
C ARG A 119 -25.88 0.68 -17.78
N GLN A 120 -27.19 0.47 -17.85
CA GLN A 120 -28.17 1.01 -16.90
C GLN A 120 -28.68 -0.06 -15.93
N ASP A 121 -28.29 -1.32 -16.14
CA ASP A 121 -28.77 -2.44 -15.37
C ASP A 121 -27.92 -2.68 -14.14
N ARG A 122 -28.59 -3.02 -13.04
CA ARG A 122 -27.92 -3.48 -11.83
C ARG A 122 -27.55 -4.95 -11.97
N VAL A 123 -26.30 -5.28 -11.68
CA VAL A 123 -25.82 -6.68 -11.68
C VAL A 123 -25.58 -7.16 -10.25
N ARG A 124 -25.83 -8.45 -10.01
CA ARG A 124 -25.53 -9.14 -8.76
C ARG A 124 -24.55 -10.27 -9.04
N VAL A 125 -23.39 -10.25 -8.40
CA VAL A 125 -22.29 -11.18 -8.72
C VAL A 125 -21.58 -11.72 -7.49
N HIS A 126 -21.17 -12.99 -7.59
CA HIS A 126 -20.04 -13.50 -6.82
C HIS A 126 -18.74 -13.27 -7.60
N TYR A 127 -17.71 -12.77 -6.93
CA TYR A 127 -16.39 -12.51 -7.52
C TYR A 127 -15.26 -12.76 -6.52
N THR A 128 -14.06 -12.93 -7.03
CA THR A 128 -12.81 -12.92 -6.28
C THR A 128 -11.76 -12.16 -7.09
N GLY A 129 -11.31 -11.02 -6.56
CA GLY A 129 -10.23 -10.23 -7.13
C GLY A 129 -8.89 -10.69 -6.57
N ARG A 130 -7.93 -10.95 -7.46
CA ARG A 130 -6.57 -11.37 -7.12
C ARG A 130 -5.54 -10.53 -7.85
N LEU A 131 -4.40 -10.29 -7.21
CA LEU A 131 -3.21 -9.78 -7.87
C LEU A 131 -2.55 -10.90 -8.70
N ILE A 132 -1.60 -10.53 -9.57
CA ILE A 132 -0.88 -11.46 -10.46
C ILE A 132 -0.12 -12.54 -9.66
N ASN A 133 0.37 -12.19 -8.47
CA ASN A 133 1.03 -13.11 -7.55
C ASN A 133 0.07 -14.08 -6.84
N GLY A 134 -1.24 -13.97 -7.07
CA GLY A 134 -2.29 -14.83 -6.51
C GLY A 134 -2.93 -14.32 -5.22
N ASP A 135 -2.40 -13.24 -4.63
CA ASP A 135 -2.93 -12.65 -3.41
C ASP A 135 -4.36 -12.12 -3.63
N VAL A 136 -5.29 -12.57 -2.78
CA VAL A 136 -6.68 -12.10 -2.80
C VAL A 136 -6.74 -10.74 -2.13
N PHE A 137 -7.24 -9.73 -2.84
CA PHE A 137 -7.48 -8.40 -2.26
C PHE A 137 -8.96 -8.16 -1.93
N ASP A 138 -9.87 -8.89 -2.57
CA ASP A 138 -11.31 -8.80 -2.32
C ASP A 138 -12.03 -10.08 -2.78
N SER A 139 -12.99 -10.58 -2.00
CA SER A 139 -13.83 -11.72 -2.38
C SER A 139 -15.22 -11.65 -1.76
N SER A 140 -16.25 -11.63 -2.61
CA SER A 140 -17.63 -11.78 -2.13
C SER A 140 -18.01 -13.24 -1.83
N VAL A 141 -17.25 -14.19 -2.37
CA VAL A 141 -17.39 -15.62 -2.05
C VAL A 141 -16.97 -15.88 -0.61
N GLU A 142 -15.82 -15.34 -0.18
CA GLU A 142 -15.34 -15.47 1.21
C GLU A 142 -16.27 -14.77 2.20
N ARG A 143 -16.90 -13.67 1.80
CA ARG A 143 -17.96 -13.01 2.59
C ARG A 143 -19.25 -13.80 2.68
N GLY A 144 -19.46 -14.81 1.83
CA GLY A 144 -20.68 -15.61 1.79
C GLY A 144 -21.93 -14.88 1.26
N GLN A 145 -21.78 -13.68 0.68
CA GLN A 145 -22.89 -12.91 0.11
C GLN A 145 -22.48 -12.19 -1.18
N PRO A 146 -23.34 -12.19 -2.22
CA PRO A 146 -23.02 -11.53 -3.48
C PRO A 146 -22.97 -10.01 -3.32
N ALA A 147 -22.25 -9.36 -4.23
CA ALA A 147 -22.22 -7.90 -4.33
C ALA A 147 -23.18 -7.42 -5.43
N GLU A 148 -23.73 -6.22 -5.26
CA GLU A 148 -24.55 -5.55 -6.27
C GLU A 148 -23.87 -4.29 -6.77
N PHE A 149 -23.89 -4.08 -8.08
CA PHE A 149 -23.32 -2.91 -8.75
C PHE A 149 -24.35 -2.28 -9.69
N PRO A 150 -24.35 -0.95 -9.83
CA PRO A 150 -25.18 -0.24 -10.80
C PRO A 150 -24.68 -0.34 -12.24
#